data_AF-A0A0E2NGA9-F1
#
_entry.id   AF-A0A0E2NGA9-F1
#
_cell.length_a   1.000
_cell.length_b   1.000
_cell.length_c   1.000
_cell.angle_alpha   90.00
_cell.angle_beta   90.00
_cell.angle_gamma   90.00
#
_symmetry.space_group_name_H-M   'P 1'
#
loop_
_entity.id
_entity.type
_entity.pdbx_description
1 polymer ?
#
loop_
_entity_poly.entity_id
_entity_poly.type
_entity_poly.pdbx_seq_one_letter_code
_entity_poly.pdbx_strand_id
1 'polypeptide(L)' 'MAPSAFFSIARFNERNGNDDVAQRARQVGRELAGMLGIDLGGRRQAARRAANDNGRGRFYGKPRSERRAA' A
#
# COMPACT_ATOMS: atom_id res chain seq x y z
N MET A 1 -23.88 3.28 2.10
CA MET A 1 -22.91 3.83 1.12
C MET A 1 -21.69 2.93 1.11
N ALA A 2 -21.25 2.45 -0.06
CA ALA A 2 -20.13 1.50 -0.14
C ALA A 2 -18.77 2.22 -0.14
N PRO A 3 -17.72 1.68 0.53
CA PRO A 3 -16.38 2.30 0.54
C PRO A 3 -15.79 2.52 -0.86
N SER A 4 -16.19 1.71 -1.84
CA SER A 4 -15.81 1.84 -3.26
C SER A 4 -16.13 3.23 -3.85
N ALA A 5 -17.21 3.88 -3.40
CA ALA A 5 -17.61 5.20 -3.88
C ALA A 5 -16.53 6.26 -3.62
N PHE A 6 -15.87 6.20 -2.45
CA PHE A 6 -14.81 7.14 -2.10
C PHE A 6 -13.56 6.97 -2.98
N PHE A 7 -13.26 5.75 -3.45
CA PHE A 7 -12.16 5.52 -4.38
C PHE A 7 -12.47 6.06 -5.79
N SER A 8 -13.74 6.01 -6.21
CA SER A 8 -14.18 6.67 -7.45
C SER A 8 -14.09 8.20 -7.35
N ILE A 9 -14.52 8.78 -6.22
CA ILE A 9 -14.38 10.22 -5.94
C ILE A 9 -12.91 10.62 -5.96
N ALA A 10 -12.03 9.80 -5.36
CA ALA A 10 -10.60 10.07 -5.38
C ALA A 10 -10.03 10.10 -6.81
N ARG A 11 -10.35 9.10 -7.64
CA ARG A 11 -9.90 9.07 -9.05
C ARG A 11 -10.44 10.23 -9.87
N PHE A 12 -11.68 10.65 -9.62
CA PHE A 12 -12.24 11.82 -10.27
C PHE A 12 -11.43 13.07 -9.92
N ASN A 13 -11.13 13.28 -8.64
CA ASN A 13 -10.40 14.47 -8.21
C ASN A 13 -8.93 14.49 -8.70
N GLU A 14 -8.25 13.35 -8.76
CA GLU A 14 -6.90 13.27 -9.37
C GLU A 14 -6.92 13.69 -10.85
N ARG A 15 -7.93 13.26 -11.62
CA ARG A 15 -8.06 13.66 -13.03
C ARG A 15 -8.33 15.15 -13.21
N ASN A 16 -8.87 15.81 -12.19
CA ASN A 16 -9.12 17.24 -12.17
C ASN A 16 -7.97 18.04 -11.53
N GLY A 17 -6.85 17.39 -11.18
CA GLY A 17 -5.70 18.02 -10.52
C GLY A 17 -5.95 18.43 -9.07
N ASN A 18 -7.01 17.93 -8.45
CA ASN A 18 -7.34 18.20 -7.05
C ASN A 18 -6.87 17.04 -6.15
N ASP A 19 -5.55 16.95 -5.97
CA ASP A 19 -4.92 15.84 -5.27
C ASP A 19 -5.26 15.79 -3.77
N ASP A 20 -5.47 16.96 -3.13
CA ASP A 20 -5.84 17.04 -1.71
C ASP A 20 -7.18 16.35 -1.43
N VAL A 21 -8.19 16.65 -2.25
CA VAL A 21 -9.51 16.01 -2.12
C VAL A 21 -9.40 14.52 -2.43
N ALA A 22 -8.56 14.14 -3.39
CA ALA A 22 -8.34 12.74 -3.70
C ALA A 22 -7.70 11.95 -2.55
N GLN A 23 -6.71 12.53 -1.87
CA GLN A 23 -6.08 11.92 -0.71
C GLN A 23 -7.07 11.77 0.45
N ARG A 24 -7.84 12.82 0.75
CA ARG A 24 -8.88 12.76 1.79
C ARG A 24 -9.95 11.72 1.48
N ALA A 25 -10.41 11.64 0.23
CA ALA A 25 -11.38 10.62 -0.18
C ALA A 25 -10.82 9.20 0.00
N ARG A 26 -9.55 8.95 -0.32
CA ARG A 26 -8.90 7.65 -0.04
C ARG A 26 -8.81 7.34 1.44
N GLN A 27 -8.51 8.33 2.28
CA GLN A 27 -8.45 8.16 3.72
C GLN A 27 -9.81 7.73 4.28
N VAL A 28 -10.87 8.47 3.95
CA VAL A 28 -12.25 8.16 4.37
C VAL A 28 -12.69 6.78 3.85
N GLY A 29 -12.40 6.47 2.58
CA GLY A 29 -12.71 5.16 2.01
C GLY A 29 -12.02 4.00 2.72
N ARG A 30 -10.78 4.20 3.18
CA ARG A 30 -10.02 3.20 3.97
C ARG A 30 -10.55 3.06 5.38
N GLU A 31 -10.89 4.16 6.03
CA GLU A 31 -11.44 4.16 7.39
C GLU A 31 -12.80 3.45 7.42
N LEU A 32 -13.70 3.80 6.50
CA LEU A 32 -15.01 3.16 6.40
C LEU A 32 -14.90 1.66 6.08
N ALA A 33 -13.99 1.28 5.18
CA ALA A 33 -13.75 -0.14 4.93
C ALA A 33 -13.18 -0.86 6.16
N GLY A 34 -12.35 -0.18 6.96
CA GLY A 34 -11.87 -0.67 8.24
C GLY A 34 -13.02 -0.94 9.21
N MET A 35 -13.94 0.02 9.37
CA MET A 35 -15.13 -0.12 10.21
C MET A 35 -16.06 -1.26 9.76
N LEU A 36 -16.17 -1.47 8.45
CA LEU A 36 -16.99 -2.53 7.86
C LEU A 36 -16.29 -3.90 7.78
N GLY A 37 -15.05 -4.02 8.25
CA GLY A 37 -14.27 -5.27 8.17
C GLY A 37 -13.88 -5.66 6.74
N ILE A 38 -13.96 -4.74 5.78
CA ILE A 38 -13.65 -5.00 4.38
C ILE A 38 -12.13 -4.88 4.18
N ASP A 39 -11.49 -5.98 3.78
CA ASP A 39 -10.07 -5.98 3.47
C ASP A 39 -9.81 -5.39 2.08
N LEU A 40 -9.36 -4.13 2.07
CA LEU A 40 -9.01 -3.41 0.84
C LEU A 40 -7.67 -3.85 0.21
N GLY A 41 -7.08 -4.97 0.61
CA GLY A 41 -5.85 -5.54 0.03
C GLY A 41 -4.56 -4.74 0.33
N GLY A 42 -4.67 -3.46 0.70
CA GLY A 42 -3.56 -2.58 1.05
C GLY A 42 -2.87 -2.96 2.37
N ARG A 43 -3.60 -3.51 3.34
CA ARG A 43 -3.01 -4.00 4.61
C ARG A 43 -2.07 -5.19 4.36
N ARG A 44 -2.45 -6.12 3.48
CA ARG A 44 -1.57 -7.24 3.09
C ARG A 44 -0.33 -6.78 2.33
N GLN A 45 -0.45 -5.76 1.46
CA GLN A 45 0.71 -5.20 0.76
C GLN A 45 1.65 -4.44 1.69
N ALA A 46 1.15 -3.66 2.64
CA ALA A 46 1.97 -2.97 3.64
C ALA A 46 2.70 -3.97 4.55
N ALA A 47 2.00 -5.01 5.02
CA ALA A 47 2.61 -6.09 5.81
C ALA A 47 3.67 -6.87 5.01
N ARG A 48 3.40 -7.16 3.72
CA ARG A 48 4.39 -7.80 2.83
C ARG A 48 5.60 -6.91 2.54
N ARG A 49 5.41 -5.60 2.35
CA ARG A 49 6.52 -4.64 2.19
C ARG A 49 7.34 -4.55 3.47
N ALA A 50 6.71 -4.35 4.63
CA ALA A 50 7.39 -4.34 5.92
C ALA A 50 8.12 -5.65 6.23
N ALA A 51 7.55 -6.81 5.87
CA ALA A 51 8.21 -8.11 5.99
C ALA A 51 9.42 -8.25 5.04
N ASN A 52 9.34 -7.69 3.83
CA ASN A 52 10.44 -7.69 2.86
C ASN A 52 11.57 -6.73 3.30
N ASP A 53 11.22 -5.56 3.84
CA ASP A 53 12.15 -4.57 4.37
C ASP A 53 12.88 -5.12 5.62
N ASN A 54 12.15 -5.78 6.53
CA ASN A 54 12.74 -6.49 7.68
C ASN A 54 13.56 -7.73 7.26
N GLY A 55 13.28 -8.31 6.09
CA GLY A 55 14.05 -9.43 5.52
C GLY A 55 15.37 -9.02 4.86
N ARG A 56 15.50 -7.76 4.43
CA ARG A 56 16.74 -7.23 3.80
C ARG A 56 17.85 -6.89 4.80
N GLY A 57 17.51 -6.68 6.07
CA GLY A 57 18.47 -6.39 7.14
C GLY A 57 19.24 -7.59 7.70
N ARG A 58 18.90 -8.83 7.29
CA ARG A 58 19.56 -10.07 7.75
C ARG A 58 20.29 -10.81 6.62
N PHE A 59 20.95 -10.07 5.72
CA PHE A 59 21.89 -10.66 4.77
C PHE A 59 23.21 -11.07 5.47
N TYR A 60 23.17 -12.08 6.33
CA TYR A 60 24.35 -12.86 6.70
C TYR A 60 24.62 -13.87 5.58
N GLY A 61 25.18 -13.38 4.47
CA GLY A 61 25.59 -14.23 3.38
C GLY A 61 26.10 -13.41 2.21
N LYS A 62 27.36 -13.63 1.83
CA LYS A 62 28.01 -12.94 0.71
C LYS A 62 27.11 -12.92 -0.53
N PRO A 63 27.02 -11.78 -1.25
CA PRO A 63 26.25 -11.67 -2.47
C PRO A 63 26.65 -12.76 -3.46
N ARG A 64 25.71 -13.20 -4.30
CA ARG A 64 25.92 -14.29 -5.29
C ARG A 64 27.13 -14.04 -6.21
N SER A 65 27.46 -12.78 -6.49
CA SER A 65 28.65 -12.36 -7.25
C SER A 65 29.97 -12.78 -6.60
N GLU A 66 30.03 -12.88 -5.27
CA GLU A 66 31.24 -13.27 -4.53
C GLU A 66 31.35 -14.79 -4.32
N ARG A 67 30.28 -15.56 -4.55
CA ARG A 67 30.30 -17.03 -4.39
C ARG A 67 30.90 -17.78 -5.58
N ARG A 68 31.03 -17.11 -6.74
CA ARG A 68 31.54 -17.74 -7.97
C ARG A 68 33.06 -17.59 -8.16
N ALA A 69 33.74 -16.93 -7.22
CA ALA A 69 35.16 -16.61 -7.28
C ALA A 69 36.02 -17.42 -6.30
N ALA A 70 35.51 -18.54 -5.77
CA ALA A 70 36.23 -19.46 -4.88
C ALA A 70 36.30 -20.85 -5.50
#